data_AF-A0AAY5LA69-F1
#
_entry.id   AF-A0AAY5LA69-F1
#
_cell.length_a   1.000
_cell.length_b   1.000
_cell.length_c   1.000
_cell.angle_alpha   90.00
_cell.angle_beta   90.00
_cell.angle_gamma   90.00
#
_symmetry.space_group_name_H-M   'P 1'
#
loop_
_entity.id
_entity.type
_entity.pdbx_description
1 polymer ?
#
loop_
_entity_poly.entity_id
_entity_poly.type
_entity_poly.pdbx_seq_one_letter_code
_entity_poly.pdbx_strand_id
1 'polypeptide(L)'
;MGKKGDLSNFEHGMVVGARWAGLSISQSAQLLGFSRTTISRFYKEWCEKGKTSSMRQSCGQKCLVGQRRMGQLIQADRRATLTEITTRYNRGM
;
A
#
# COMPACT_ATOMS: atom_id res chain seq x y z
N MET A 1 -17.13 28.16 -0.89
CA MET A 1 -16.25 26.99 -1.12
C MET A 1 -16.96 25.77 -0.56
N GLY A 2 -17.54 24.94 -1.43
CA GLY A 2 -18.42 23.84 -1.04
C GLY A 2 -17.68 22.72 -0.33
N LYS A 3 -18.29 22.19 0.73
CA LYS A 3 -17.80 21.06 1.52
C LYS A 3 -17.36 19.92 0.59
N LYS A 4 -16.19 19.34 0.85
CA LYS A 4 -15.79 18.03 0.29
C LYS A 4 -16.82 17.01 0.77
N GLY A 5 -17.87 16.79 0.00
CA GLY A 5 -18.65 15.57 0.11
C GLY A 5 -17.79 14.51 -0.54
N ASP A 6 -17.05 13.77 0.28
CA ASP A 6 -16.40 12.56 -0.21
C ASP A 6 -17.49 11.64 -0.75
N LEU A 7 -17.27 11.11 -1.95
CA LEU A 7 -18.20 10.17 -2.58
C LEU A 7 -18.40 8.97 -1.65
N SER A 8 -19.63 8.51 -1.51
CA SER A 8 -19.93 7.27 -0.80
C SER A 8 -19.28 6.07 -1.52
N ASN A 9 -19.09 4.97 -0.79
CA ASN A 9 -18.56 3.74 -1.38
C ASN A 9 -19.40 3.22 -2.55
N PHE A 10 -20.70 3.47 -2.54
CA PHE A 10 -21.59 3.12 -3.65
C PHE A 10 -21.30 3.98 -4.88
N GLU A 11 -21.19 5.29 -4.71
CA GLU A 11 -20.84 6.22 -5.79
C GLU A 11 -19.44 5.96 -6.35
N HIS A 12 -18.47 5.58 -5.50
CA HIS A 12 -17.17 5.11 -5.95
C HIS A 12 -17.29 3.93 -6.92
N GLY A 13 -18.11 2.92 -6.58
CA GLY A 13 -18.38 1.78 -7.44
C GLY A 13 -19.01 2.19 -8.78
N MET A 14 -19.97 3.12 -8.74
CA MET A 14 -20.60 3.64 -9.95
C MET A 14 -19.61 4.38 -10.87
N VAL A 15 -18.71 5.18 -10.32
CA VAL A 15 -17.68 5.88 -11.11
C VAL A 15 -16.72 4.89 -11.76
N VAL A 16 -16.25 3.89 -11.02
CA VAL A 16 -15.37 2.84 -11.57
C VAL A 16 -16.10 2.06 -12.66
N GLY A 17 -17.35 1.67 -12.43
CA GLY A 17 -18.18 0.96 -13.41
C GLY A 17 -18.39 1.76 -14.69
N ALA A 18 -18.73 3.06 -14.58
CA ALA A 18 -18.89 3.94 -15.73
C ALA A 18 -17.60 4.07 -16.56
N ARG A 19 -16.45 4.16 -15.89
CA ARG A 19 -15.14 4.22 -16.57
C ARG A 19 -14.77 2.89 -17.21
N TRP A 20 -15.11 1.76 -16.59
CA TRP A 20 -14.89 0.44 -17.16
C TRP A 20 -15.79 0.18 -18.38
N ALA A 21 -17.01 0.75 -18.39
CA ALA A 21 -17.92 0.75 -19.53
C ALA A 21 -17.49 1.71 -20.67
N GLY A 22 -16.33 2.37 -20.56
CA GLY A 22 -15.79 3.24 -21.61
C GLY A 22 -16.36 4.66 -21.64
N LEU A 23 -17.18 5.06 -20.66
CA LEU A 23 -17.71 6.41 -20.59
C LEU A 23 -16.62 7.42 -20.28
N SER A 24 -16.64 8.57 -20.96
CA SER A 24 -15.74 9.70 -20.66
C SER A 24 -16.02 10.31 -19.28
N ILE A 25 -15.05 11.01 -18.70
CA ILE A 25 -15.21 11.66 -17.39
C ILE A 25 -16.41 12.62 -17.38
N SER A 26 -16.64 13.35 -18.48
CA SER A 26 -17.78 14.25 -18.63
C SER A 26 -19.11 13.50 -18.66
N GLN A 27 -19.18 12.37 -19.38
CA GLN A 27 -20.37 11.53 -19.42
C GLN A 27 -20.65 10.88 -18.07
N SER A 28 -19.64 10.39 -17.36
CA SER A 28 -19.81 9.85 -16.01
C SER A 28 -20.28 10.92 -15.01
N ALA A 29 -19.77 12.14 -15.13
CA ALA A 29 -20.19 13.27 -14.31
C ALA A 29 -21.66 13.64 -14.56
N GLN A 30 -22.10 13.69 -15.83
CA GLN A 30 -23.50 13.91 -16.18
C GLN A 30 -24.41 12.77 -15.68
N LEU A 31 -24.00 11.52 -15.87
CA LEU A 31 -24.78 10.34 -15.48
C LEU A 31 -25.01 10.28 -13.96
N LEU A 32 -23.98 10.61 -13.18
CA LEU A 32 -24.03 10.51 -11.72
C LEU A 32 -24.42 11.81 -11.02
N GLY A 33 -24.66 12.89 -11.78
CA GLY A 33 -25.01 14.20 -11.22
C GLY A 33 -23.86 14.89 -10.47
N PHE A 34 -22.61 14.45 -10.65
CA PHE A 34 -21.45 15.03 -9.98
C PHE A 34 -20.74 16.06 -10.84
N SER A 35 -19.98 16.94 -10.19
CA SER A 35 -19.07 17.82 -10.92
C SER A 35 -17.98 17.01 -11.62
N ARG A 36 -17.60 17.44 -12.82
CA ARG A 36 -16.50 16.84 -13.59
C ARG A 36 -15.18 16.83 -12.81
N THR A 37 -14.94 17.85 -11.98
CA THR A 37 -13.74 17.96 -11.14
C THR A 37 -13.74 16.94 -10.01
N THR A 38 -14.90 16.64 -9.40
CA THR A 38 -15.04 15.57 -8.39
C THR A 38 -14.68 14.22 -8.99
N ILE A 39 -15.30 13.87 -10.13
CA ILE A 39 -15.05 12.59 -10.82
C ILE A 39 -13.59 12.48 -11.26
N SER A 40 -13.02 13.56 -11.80
CA SER A 40 -11.62 13.58 -12.24
C SER A 40 -10.63 13.38 -11.08
N ARG A 41 -10.88 13.98 -9.91
CA ARG A 41 -10.03 13.81 -8.72
C ARG A 41 -10.11 12.39 -8.19
N PHE A 42 -11.32 11.85 -8.04
CA PHE A 42 -11.53 10.48 -7.63
C PHE A 42 -10.84 9.48 -8.57
N TYR A 43 -11.06 9.60 -9.88
CA TYR A 43 -10.48 8.66 -10.84
C TYR A 43 -8.95 8.68 -10.83
N LYS A 44 -8.36 9.87 -10.62
CA LYS A 44 -6.92 10.03 -10.46
C LYS A 44 -6.41 9.33 -9.20
N GLU A 45 -7.04 9.57 -8.05
CA GLU A 45 -6.68 8.90 -6.78
C GLU A 45 -6.83 7.37 -6.87
N TRP A 46 -7.89 6.88 -7.52
CA TRP A 46 -8.10 5.45 -7.76
C TRP A 46 -6.97 4.86 -8.63
N CYS A 47 -6.61 5.53 -9.73
CA CYS A 47 -5.48 5.12 -10.58
C CYS A 47 -4.13 5.14 -9.83
N GLU A 48 -3.91 6.11 -8.96
CA GLU A 48 -2.67 6.24 -8.17
C GLU A 48 -2.57 5.15 -7.10
N LYS A 49 -3.69 4.84 -6.40
CA LYS A 49 -3.76 3.72 -5.45
C LYS A 49 -3.55 2.37 -6.14
N GLY A 50 -4.13 2.17 -7.33
CA GLY A 50 -3.88 0.97 -8.14
C GLY A 50 -2.43 0.83 -8.61
N LYS A 51 -1.71 1.94 -8.83
CA LYS A 51 -0.28 1.94 -9.17
C LYS A 51 0.61 1.66 -7.97
N THR A 52 0.18 2.04 -6.76
CA THR A 52 0.94 1.80 -5.51
C THR A 52 0.64 0.43 -4.88
N SER A 53 -0.51 -0.18 -5.18
CA SER A 53 -0.88 -1.50 -4.65
C SER A 53 -0.30 -2.68 -5.44
N SER A 54 0.28 -2.45 -6.61
CA SER A 54 0.95 -3.49 -7.39
C SER A 54 2.33 -3.80 -6.78
N MET A 55 2.41 -4.91 -6.05
CA MET A 55 3.61 -5.74 -5.97
C MET A 55 4.79 -5.28 -5.09
N ARG A 56 4.72 -4.14 -4.37
CA ARG A 56 5.79 -3.78 -3.40
C ARG A 56 5.55 -4.24 -1.96
N GLN A 57 4.33 -4.63 -1.60
CA GLN A 57 4.06 -5.16 -0.26
C GLN A 57 4.43 -6.64 -0.13
N SER A 58 4.49 -7.37 -1.25
CA SER A 58 4.84 -8.79 -1.29
C SER A 58 6.29 -9.08 -1.67
N CYS A 59 7.07 -8.08 -2.09
CA CYS A 59 8.53 -8.17 -2.03
C CYS A 59 8.99 -7.93 -0.58
N GLY A 60 8.48 -8.78 0.32
CA GLY A 60 8.84 -8.79 1.72
C GLY A 60 10.34 -9.01 1.86
N GLN A 61 10.95 -8.25 2.76
CA GLN A 61 12.28 -8.54 3.28
C GLN A 61 12.31 -10.03 3.66
N LYS A 62 13.21 -10.81 3.04
CA LYS A 62 13.35 -12.22 3.37
C LYS A 62 13.69 -12.34 4.85
N CYS A 63 12.75 -12.80 5.66
CA CYS A 63 13.01 -13.11 7.06
C CYS A 63 13.96 -14.30 7.10
N LEU A 64 15.24 -14.04 7.35
CA LEU A 64 16.19 -15.09 7.67
C LEU A 64 15.70 -15.80 8.94
N VAL A 65 15.73 -17.14 8.95
CA VAL A 65 15.37 -17.94 10.13
C VAL A 65 16.24 -17.46 11.31
N GLY A 66 15.59 -17.06 12.40
CA GLY A 66 16.29 -16.58 13.59
C GLY A 66 16.72 -15.11 13.57
N GLN A 67 16.25 -14.27 12.62
CA GLN A 67 16.59 -12.84 12.56
C GLN A 67 16.38 -12.11 13.90
N ARG A 68 15.27 -12.38 14.60
CA ARG A 68 14.97 -11.79 15.92
C ARG A 68 16.02 -12.16 16.97
N ARG A 69 16.43 -13.43 17.01
CA ARG A 69 17.42 -13.95 17.96
C ARG A 69 18.82 -13.40 17.64
N MET A 70 19.16 -13.31 16.36
CA MET A 70 20.42 -12.71 15.90
C MET A 70 20.49 -11.22 16.27
N GLY A 71 19.38 -10.48 16.09
CA GLY A 71 19.29 -9.08 16.50
C GLY A 71 19.51 -8.88 18.01
N GLN A 72 18.96 -9.76 18.84
CA GLN A 72 19.18 -9.73 20.29
C GLN A 72 20.65 -9.99 20.68
N LEU A 73 21.31 -10.95 20.04
CA LEU A 73 22.74 -11.25 20.27
C LEU A 73 23.64 -10.05 19.92
N ILE A 74 23.37 -9.41 18.78
CA ILE A 74 24.12 -8.23 18.32
C ILE A 74 23.85 -7.03 19.23
N GLN A 75 22.61 -6.89 19.74
CA GLN A 75 22.25 -5.80 20.64
C GLN A 75 22.87 -5.97 22.03
N ALA A 76 22.97 -7.21 22.54
CA ALA A 76 23.59 -7.53 23.81
C ALA A 76 25.10 -7.28 23.80
N ASP A 77 25.79 -7.66 22.72
CA ASP A 77 27.24 -7.49 22.58
C ASP A 77 27.62 -6.83 21.24
N ARG A 78 27.46 -5.51 21.18
CA ARG A 78 27.78 -4.70 19.98
C ARG A 78 29.25 -4.76 19.53
N ARG A 79 30.15 -5.23 20.40
CA ARG A 79 31.59 -5.37 20.14
C ARG A 79 32.01 -6.80 19.81
N ALA A 80 31.10 -7.77 19.85
CA ALA A 80 31.43 -9.17 19.60
C ALA A 80 31.84 -9.38 18.14
N THR A 81 32.82 -10.25 17.94
CA THR A 81 33.28 -10.64 16.60
C THR A 81 32.29 -11.65 15.99
N LEU A 82 32.21 -11.70 14.66
CA LEU A 82 31.30 -12.61 13.95
C LEU A 82 31.42 -14.07 14.43
N THR A 83 32.63 -14.56 14.67
CA THR A 83 32.91 -15.91 15.19
C THR A 83 32.30 -16.16 16.57
N GLU A 84 32.33 -15.18 17.45
CA GLU A 84 31.75 -15.27 18.79
C GLU A 84 30.22 -15.27 18.72
N ILE A 85 29.65 -14.41 17.87
CA ILE A 85 28.20 -14.33 17.64
C ILE A 85 27.68 -15.66 17.09
N THR A 86 28.34 -16.23 16.07
CA THR A 86 27.97 -17.53 15.50
C THR A 86 28.08 -18.65 16.52
N THR A 87 29.15 -18.68 17.32
CA THR A 87 29.34 -19.70 18.37
C THR A 87 28.22 -19.63 19.42
N ARG A 88 27.84 -18.43 19.85
CA ARG A 88 26.74 -18.21 20.82
C ARG A 88 25.36 -18.54 20.24
N TYR A 89 25.14 -18.24 18.97
CA TYR A 89 23.91 -18.62 18.27
C TYR A 89 23.75 -20.15 18.23
N ASN A 90 24.82 -20.87 17.90
CA ASN A 90 24.82 -22.33 17.81
C ASN A 90 24.75 -23.03 19.18
N ARG A 91 25.25 -22.41 20.26
CA ARG A 91 25.20 -23.00 21.63
C ARG A 91 23.79 -23.06 22.23
N GLY A 92 22.87 -22.21 21.76
CA GLY A 92 21.47 -22.22 22.20
C GLY A 92 20.50 -22.84 21.19
N MET A 93 21.02 -23.65 20.25
CA MET A 93 20.22 -24.61 19.48
C MET A 93 20.26 -25.97 20.17
#